data_AF-A0A8H5CKP5-F1
#
_entry.id   AF-A0A8H5CKP5-F1
#
_cell.length_a   1.000
_cell.length_b   1.000
_cell.length_c   1.000
_cell.angle_alpha   90.00
_cell.angle_beta   90.00
_cell.angle_gamma   90.00
#
_symmetry.space_group_name_H-M   'P 1'
#
loop_
_entity.id
_entity.type
_entity.pdbx_description
1 polymer ?
#
loop_
_entity_poly.entity_id
_entity_poly.type
_entity_poly.pdbx_seq_one_letter_code
_entity_poly.pdbx_strand_id
1 'polypeptide(L)'
;MSAPQDPNIAFYGFTPVVRDSDVLFRNHPTASGDHPKQDPFVANDFPLPDSPLVQNVKSFVQKELDEQTYNHSNRVYIYGVALTKTHFPSWSYDLETYYLACLLHDIGTAQKYLASTKMSFEFKGAIVARDLILSKGGVEDQADSVCKAIVRHQDIFVKG
;
A
#
# COMPACT_ATOMS: atom_id res chain seq x y z
N MET A 1 13.87 15.36 27.52
CA MET A 1 12.96 15.99 26.55
C MET A 1 12.89 15.05 25.36
N SER A 2 11.74 14.43 25.09
CA SER A 2 11.55 13.63 23.88
C SER A 2 11.71 14.53 22.66
N ALA A 3 12.45 14.08 21.64
CA ALA A 3 12.56 14.79 20.37
C ALA A 3 11.15 15.08 19.81
N PRO A 4 10.95 16.18 19.08
CA PRO A 4 9.70 16.41 18.35
C PRO A 4 9.41 15.17 17.50
N GLN A 5 8.25 14.55 17.67
CA GLN A 5 7.81 13.50 16.75
C GLN A 5 7.64 14.16 15.38
N ASP A 6 8.44 13.70 14.42
CA ASP A 6 8.30 14.10 13.03
C ASP A 6 6.87 13.76 12.56
N PRO A 7 6.04 14.77 12.20
CA PRO A 7 4.65 14.55 11.82
C PRO A 7 4.52 13.64 10.59
N ASN A 8 5.57 13.54 9.77
CA ASN A 8 5.59 12.71 8.57
C ASN A 8 5.63 11.21 8.91
N ILE A 9 6.11 10.82 10.09
CA ILE A 9 6.21 9.41 10.50
C ILE A 9 4.82 8.77 10.51
N ALA A 10 3.86 9.36 11.22
CA ALA A 10 2.52 8.79 11.28
C ALA A 10 1.78 8.97 9.95
N PHE A 11 1.89 10.16 9.35
CA PHE A 11 1.17 10.50 8.13
C PHE A 11 1.49 9.55 6.96
N TYR A 12 2.77 9.26 6.71
CA TYR A 12 3.19 8.34 5.64
C TYR A 12 3.24 6.86 6.08
N GLY A 13 2.70 6.50 7.24
CA GLY A 13 2.58 5.09 7.64
C GLY A 13 3.87 4.45 8.17
N PHE A 14 4.82 5.24 8.69
CA PHE A 14 6.00 4.75 9.39
C PHE A 14 5.74 4.37 10.86
N THR A 15 4.48 4.36 11.30
CA THR A 15 4.07 3.76 12.58
C THR A 15 4.29 2.24 12.56
N PRO A 16 5.10 1.67 13.49
CA PRO A 16 5.31 0.23 13.54
C PRO A 16 4.03 -0.55 13.86
N VAL A 17 3.77 -1.62 13.12
CA VAL A 17 2.67 -2.56 13.35
C VAL A 17 3.21 -3.98 13.32
N VAL A 18 2.62 -4.87 14.13
CA VAL A 18 2.96 -6.30 14.11
C VAL A 18 2.57 -6.90 12.77
N ARG A 19 3.52 -7.52 12.08
CA ARG A 19 3.29 -8.14 10.76
C ARG A 19 2.52 -9.46 10.86
N ASP A 20 2.77 -10.26 11.89
CA ASP A 20 2.10 -11.54 12.09
C ASP A 20 0.62 -11.30 12.39
N SER A 21 -0.27 -11.72 11.48
CA SER A 21 -1.71 -11.56 11.61
C SER A 21 -2.27 -12.27 12.83
N ASP A 22 -1.73 -13.44 13.19
CA ASP A 22 -2.19 -14.21 14.37
C ASP A 22 -1.85 -13.48 15.67
N VAL A 23 -0.80 -12.67 15.66
CA VAL A 23 -0.42 -11.82 16.79
C VAL A 23 -1.19 -10.51 16.74
N LEU A 24 -1.29 -9.87 15.57
CA LEU A 24 -1.97 -8.58 15.37
C LEU A 24 -3.45 -8.66 15.74
N PHE A 25 -4.12 -9.75 15.37
CA PHE A 25 -5.54 -9.96 15.64
C PHE A 25 -5.80 -10.78 16.92
N ARG A 26 -4.77 -11.14 17.69
CA ARG A 26 -4.93 -11.90 18.93
C ARG A 26 -5.82 -11.13 19.91
N ASN A 27 -6.96 -11.72 20.27
CA ASN A 27 -7.96 -11.11 21.14
C ASN A 27 -8.49 -9.76 20.61
N HIS A 28 -8.41 -9.54 19.30
CA HIS A 28 -8.88 -8.29 18.70
C HIS A 28 -10.41 -8.20 18.81
N PRO A 29 -10.97 -7.08 19.30
CA PRO A 29 -12.38 -6.97 19.69
C PRO A 29 -13.35 -7.22 18.53
N THR A 30 -12.90 -7.02 17.29
CA THR A 30 -13.73 -7.16 16.09
C THR A 30 -13.29 -8.31 15.18
N ALA A 31 -12.22 -9.04 15.51
CA ALA A 31 -11.69 -10.10 14.65
C ALA A 31 -11.65 -11.48 15.34
N SER A 32 -12.35 -11.62 16.46
CA SER A 32 -12.43 -12.87 17.24
C SER A 32 -13.77 -13.59 17.02
N GLY A 33 -13.80 -14.91 17.25
CA GLY A 33 -14.99 -15.76 17.18
C GLY A 33 -15.29 -16.30 15.77
N ASP A 34 -16.35 -17.11 15.64
CA ASP A 34 -16.73 -17.79 14.38
C ASP A 34 -17.20 -16.80 13.29
N HIS A 35 -17.62 -15.61 13.70
CA HIS A 35 -18.11 -14.54 12.83
C HIS A 35 -17.45 -13.20 13.20
N PRO A 36 -16.22 -12.95 12.74
CA PRO A 36 -15.58 -11.64 12.84
C PRO A 36 -16.50 -10.53 12.33
N LYS A 37 -16.38 -9.32 12.90
CA LYS A 37 -17.19 -8.17 12.51
C LYS A 37 -17.02 -7.90 11.02
N GLN A 38 -18.14 -7.72 10.33
CA GLN A 38 -18.18 -7.27 8.94
C GLN A 38 -19.06 -6.03 8.87
N ASP A 39 -18.51 -4.92 8.39
CA ASP A 39 -19.31 -3.72 8.13
C ASP A 39 -19.81 -3.74 6.68
N PRO A 40 -21.09 -3.45 6.43
CA PRO A 40 -21.60 -3.34 5.07
C PRO A 40 -21.05 -2.06 4.43
N PHE A 41 -20.35 -2.21 3.31
CA PHE A 41 -19.86 -1.09 2.51
C PHE A 41 -20.43 -1.14 1.09
N VAL A 42 -20.55 0.04 0.49
CA VAL A 42 -20.85 0.25 -0.93
C VAL A 42 -19.65 0.89 -1.62
N ALA A 43 -19.60 0.85 -2.96
CA ALA A 43 -18.47 1.39 -3.73
C ALA A 43 -18.15 2.86 -3.39
N ASN A 44 -19.16 3.68 -3.10
CA ASN A 44 -19.01 5.09 -2.76
C ASN A 44 -18.32 5.33 -1.41
N ASP A 45 -18.17 4.31 -0.57
CA ASP A 45 -17.45 4.43 0.71
C ASP A 45 -15.92 4.47 0.53
N PHE A 46 -15.43 4.24 -0.69
CA PHE A 46 -14.01 4.16 -1.02
C PHE A 46 -13.64 5.12 -2.15
N PRO A 47 -13.78 6.45 -1.95
CA PRO A 47 -13.35 7.41 -2.95
C PRO A 47 -11.85 7.23 -3.22
N LEU A 48 -11.50 7.04 -4.49
CA LEU A 48 -10.10 6.91 -4.90
C LEU A 48 -9.44 8.30 -4.87
N PRO A 49 -8.25 8.45 -4.26
CA PRO A 49 -7.45 9.66 -4.39
C PRO A 49 -7.25 10.03 -5.86
N ASP A 50 -7.27 11.32 -6.16
CA ASP A 50 -7.27 11.84 -7.54
C ASP A 50 -6.31 13.02 -7.76
N SER A 51 -5.33 13.21 -6.86
CA SER A 51 -4.34 14.27 -6.98
C SER A 51 -3.57 14.21 -8.30
N PRO A 52 -2.92 15.31 -8.72
CA PRO A 52 -2.09 15.30 -9.92
C PRO A 52 -1.02 14.22 -9.93
N LEU A 53 -0.44 13.90 -8.76
CA LEU A 53 0.53 12.82 -8.63
C LEU A 53 -0.12 11.47 -8.92
N VAL A 54 -1.28 11.19 -8.31
CA VAL A 54 -2.03 9.96 -8.53
C VAL A 54 -2.47 9.81 -9.99
N GLN A 55 -2.94 10.87 -10.63
CA GLN A 55 -3.33 10.83 -12.05
C GLN A 55 -2.14 10.47 -12.96
N ASN A 56 -0.97 11.05 -12.69
CA ASN A 56 0.28 10.71 -13.39
C ASN A 56 0.67 9.24 -13.19
N VAL A 57 0.56 8.74 -11.95
CA VAL A 57 0.88 7.34 -11.62
C VAL A 57 -0.12 6.38 -12.26
N LYS A 58 -1.42 6.66 -12.21
CA LYS A 58 -2.45 5.85 -12.89
C LYS A 58 -2.18 5.75 -14.38
N SER A 59 -1.90 6.87 -15.03
CA SER A 59 -1.59 6.90 -16.47
C SER A 59 -0.34 6.06 -16.80
N PHE A 60 0.67 6.09 -15.94
CA PHE A 60 1.85 5.26 -16.08
C PHE A 60 1.53 3.77 -15.89
N VAL A 61 0.81 3.41 -14.84
CA VAL A 61 0.46 2.02 -14.52
C VAL A 61 -0.42 1.41 -15.62
N GLN A 62 -1.43 2.13 -16.10
CA GLN A 62 -2.32 1.67 -17.19
C GLN A 62 -1.58 1.46 -18.53
N LYS A 63 -0.44 2.12 -18.71
CA LYS A 63 0.40 1.93 -19.89
C LYS A 63 1.30 0.69 -19.78
N GLU A 64 1.76 0.38 -18.57
CA GLU A 64 2.79 -0.65 -18.33
C GLU A 64 2.20 -2.00 -17.90
N LEU A 65 1.08 -2.02 -17.19
CA LEU A 65 0.39 -3.22 -16.72
C LEU A 65 -0.80 -3.59 -17.60
N ASP A 66 -1.16 -4.87 -17.60
CA ASP A 66 -2.42 -5.32 -18.17
C ASP A 66 -3.63 -4.87 -17.30
N GLU A 67 -4.81 -4.93 -17.90
CA GLU A 67 -6.05 -4.49 -17.27
C GLU A 67 -6.39 -5.29 -16.00
N GLN A 68 -6.09 -6.59 -15.95
CA GLN A 68 -6.42 -7.42 -14.79
C GLN A 68 -5.56 -7.06 -13.59
N THR A 69 -4.27 -6.83 -13.81
CA THR A 69 -3.33 -6.38 -12.77
C THR A 69 -3.67 -4.96 -12.30
N TYR A 70 -4.01 -4.04 -13.21
CA TYR A 70 -4.49 -2.71 -12.82
C TYR A 70 -5.79 -2.78 -11.99
N ASN A 71 -6.76 -3.61 -12.38
CA ASN A 71 -8.01 -3.80 -11.65
C ASN A 71 -7.76 -4.47 -10.29
N HIS A 72 -6.80 -5.39 -10.20
CA HIS A 72 -6.33 -5.99 -8.95
C HIS A 72 -5.82 -4.93 -7.98
N SER A 73 -4.93 -4.04 -8.42
CA SER A 73 -4.43 -2.94 -7.59
C SER A 73 -5.55 -2.05 -7.01
N ASN A 74 -6.60 -1.78 -7.79
CA ASN A 74 -7.76 -1.03 -7.31
C ASN A 74 -8.57 -1.81 -6.26
N ARG A 75 -8.73 -3.13 -6.43
CA ARG A 75 -9.39 -3.99 -5.42
C ARG A 75 -8.59 -4.05 -4.12
N VAL A 76 -7.25 -4.13 -4.19
CA VAL A 76 -6.37 -4.13 -3.01
C VAL A 76 -6.59 -2.87 -2.17
N TYR A 77 -6.67 -1.70 -2.82
CA TYR A 77 -6.98 -0.44 -2.12
C TYR A 77 -8.32 -0.52 -1.37
N ILE A 78 -9.39 -0.96 -2.06
CA ILE A 78 -10.72 -1.09 -1.45
C ILE A 78 -10.69 -2.03 -0.26
N TYR A 79 -10.07 -3.21 -0.40
CA TYR A 79 -10.00 -4.20 0.67
C TYR A 79 -9.24 -3.70 1.90
N GLY A 80 -8.08 -3.05 1.71
CA GLY A 80 -7.32 -2.53 2.84
C GLY A 80 -8.01 -1.37 3.56
N VAL A 81 -8.66 -0.47 2.82
CA VAL A 81 -9.44 0.62 3.45
C VAL A 81 -10.65 0.04 4.20
N ALA A 82 -11.34 -0.96 3.65
CA ALA A 82 -12.44 -1.62 4.35
C ALA A 82 -11.96 -2.31 5.65
N LEU A 83 -10.87 -3.08 5.58
CA LEU A 83 -10.28 -3.76 6.72
C LEU A 83 -9.86 -2.78 7.83
N THR A 84 -9.20 -1.68 7.46
CA THR A 84 -8.75 -0.67 8.45
C THR A 84 -9.93 0.10 9.04
N LYS A 85 -10.96 0.44 8.26
CA LYS A 85 -12.20 1.05 8.79
C LYS A 85 -12.91 0.15 9.81
N THR A 86 -12.99 -1.15 9.55
CA THR A 86 -13.71 -2.10 10.42
C THR A 86 -12.89 -2.50 11.65
N HIS A 87 -11.62 -2.84 11.46
CA HIS A 87 -10.80 -3.44 12.51
C HIS A 87 -9.83 -2.45 13.16
N PHE A 88 -9.38 -1.42 12.45
CA PHE A 88 -8.38 -0.49 12.97
C PHE A 88 -8.79 0.98 12.82
N PRO A 89 -9.97 1.39 13.31
CA PRO A 89 -10.51 2.74 13.08
C PRO A 89 -9.67 3.86 13.72
N SER A 90 -8.74 3.52 14.63
CA SER A 90 -7.80 4.46 15.24
C SER A 90 -6.49 4.62 14.46
N TRP A 91 -6.24 3.81 13.44
CA TRP A 91 -5.05 3.96 12.60
C TRP A 91 -5.19 5.21 11.75
N SER A 92 -4.12 6.01 11.74
CA SER A 92 -3.99 7.19 10.90
C SER A 92 -2.87 6.97 9.90
N TYR A 93 -3.18 7.18 8.63
CA TYR A 93 -2.25 7.10 7.51
C TYR A 93 -2.85 7.87 6.33
N ASP A 94 -2.00 8.32 5.42
CA ASP A 94 -2.41 9.00 4.20
C ASP A 94 -2.96 8.01 3.16
N LEU A 95 -4.21 8.23 2.73
CA LEU A 95 -4.89 7.37 1.75
C LEU A 95 -4.26 7.48 0.35
N GLU A 96 -3.71 8.64 0.00
CA GLU A 96 -2.99 8.81 -1.26
C GLU A 96 -1.73 7.94 -1.29
N THR A 97 -0.93 7.98 -0.24
CA THR A 97 0.26 7.12 -0.06
C THR A 97 -0.09 5.64 -0.14
N TYR A 98 -1.16 5.21 0.56
CA TYR A 98 -1.62 3.83 0.48
C TYR A 98 -2.08 3.45 -0.94
N TYR A 99 -2.79 4.34 -1.63
CA TYR A 99 -3.26 4.08 -2.99
C TYR A 99 -2.10 4.03 -4.00
N LEU A 100 -1.10 4.89 -3.87
CA LEU A 100 0.13 4.83 -4.68
C LEU A 100 0.84 3.49 -4.49
N ALA A 101 0.96 3.01 -3.25
CA ALA A 101 1.52 1.68 -2.98
C ALA A 101 0.69 0.57 -3.65
N CYS A 102 -0.64 0.61 -3.56
CA CYS A 102 -1.52 -0.36 -4.21
C CYS A 102 -1.35 -0.35 -5.74
N LEU A 103 -1.36 0.83 -6.36
CA LEU A 103 -1.20 0.97 -7.82
C LEU A 103 0.14 0.42 -8.32
N LEU A 104 1.20 0.55 -7.52
CA LEU A 104 2.57 0.25 -7.93
C LEU A 104 3.11 -1.08 -7.41
N HIS A 105 2.44 -1.80 -6.49
CA HIS A 105 3.03 -2.99 -5.86
C HIS A 105 3.43 -4.09 -6.85
N ASP A 106 2.64 -4.25 -7.91
CA ASP A 106 2.90 -5.22 -8.98
C ASP A 106 3.60 -4.60 -10.20
N ILE A 107 4.09 -3.35 -10.14
CA ILE A 107 4.72 -2.74 -11.31
C ILE A 107 5.93 -3.52 -11.82
N GLY A 108 6.63 -4.22 -10.91
CA GLY A 108 7.75 -5.11 -11.28
C GLY A 108 7.36 -6.27 -12.19
N THR A 109 6.08 -6.62 -12.27
CA THR A 109 5.55 -7.68 -13.14
C THR A 109 5.36 -7.24 -14.60
N ALA A 110 5.43 -5.93 -14.90
CA ALA A 110 5.32 -5.46 -16.26
C ALA A 110 6.41 -6.07 -17.14
N GLN A 111 6.07 -6.46 -18.38
CA GLN A 111 6.98 -7.12 -19.32
C GLN A 111 8.32 -6.38 -19.48
N LYS A 112 8.25 -5.05 -19.52
CA LYS A 112 9.41 -4.15 -19.60
C LYS A 112 10.40 -4.35 -18.45
N TYR A 113 9.89 -4.58 -17.23
CA TYR A 113 10.71 -4.71 -16.04
C TYR A 113 11.19 -6.13 -15.82
N LEU A 114 10.32 -7.13 -16.03
CA LEU A 114 10.70 -8.55 -15.98
C LEU A 114 11.86 -8.88 -16.93
N ALA A 115 11.88 -8.30 -18.14
CA ALA A 115 12.95 -8.53 -19.10
C ALA A 115 14.24 -7.74 -18.80
N SER A 116 14.19 -6.74 -17.90
CA SER A 116 15.28 -5.77 -17.71
C SER A 116 16.24 -6.09 -16.56
N THR A 117 15.89 -7.03 -15.69
CA THR A 117 16.66 -7.31 -14.47
C THR A 117 16.58 -8.78 -14.07
N LYS A 118 17.53 -9.21 -13.22
CA LYS A 118 17.53 -10.51 -12.54
C LYS A 118 17.13 -10.40 -11.06
N MET A 119 16.79 -9.20 -10.59
CA MET A 119 16.26 -9.00 -9.23
C MET A 119 14.83 -9.52 -9.15
N SER A 120 14.41 -9.91 -7.95
CA SER A 120 13.00 -10.20 -7.65
C SER A 120 12.12 -9.00 -8.00
N PHE A 121 10.89 -9.26 -8.46
CA PHE A 121 10.03 -8.23 -9.03
C PHE A 121 9.60 -7.20 -7.99
N GLU A 122 9.50 -7.59 -6.71
CA GLU A 122 9.18 -6.72 -5.58
C GLU A 122 10.26 -5.64 -5.42
N PHE A 123 11.53 -6.03 -5.52
CA PHE A 123 12.65 -5.09 -5.39
C PHE A 123 12.74 -4.17 -6.61
N LYS A 124 12.60 -4.73 -7.82
CA LYS A 124 12.60 -3.91 -9.03
C LYS A 124 11.42 -2.95 -9.07
N GLY A 125 10.24 -3.43 -8.67
CA GLY A 125 9.02 -2.66 -8.61
C GLY A 125 9.12 -1.52 -7.61
N ALA A 126 9.67 -1.77 -6.43
CA ALA A 126 9.89 -0.75 -5.41
C ALA A 126 10.82 0.38 -5.88
N ILE A 127 11.93 0.04 -6.55
CA ILE A 127 12.85 1.03 -7.14
C ILE A 127 12.12 1.88 -8.19
N VAL A 128 11.38 1.24 -9.11
CA VAL A 128 10.59 1.93 -10.14
C VAL A 128 9.55 2.86 -9.51
N ALA A 129 8.86 2.40 -8.47
CA ALA A 129 7.83 3.16 -7.76
C ALA A 129 8.42 4.42 -7.10
N ARG A 130 9.54 4.26 -6.36
CA ARG A 130 10.22 5.37 -5.70
C ARG A 130 10.67 6.43 -6.71
N ASP A 131 11.39 5.99 -7.74
CA ASP A 131 11.93 6.89 -8.77
C ASP A 131 10.81 7.61 -9.52
N LEU A 132 9.71 6.92 -9.82
CA LEU A 132 8.54 7.52 -10.45
C LEU A 132 7.94 8.63 -9.58
N ILE A 133 7.64 8.35 -8.31
CA ILE A 133 7.02 9.32 -7.40
C ILE A 133 7.90 10.58 -7.28
N LEU A 134 9.20 10.40 -7.06
CA LEU A 134 10.15 11.52 -6.98
C LEU A 134 10.22 12.31 -8.30
N SER A 135 10.27 11.62 -9.44
CA SER A 135 10.30 12.28 -10.76
C SER A 135 9.04 13.08 -11.08
N LYS A 136 7.93 12.80 -10.39
CA LYS A 136 6.64 13.50 -10.53
C LYS A 136 6.43 14.56 -9.45
N GLY A 137 7.45 14.87 -8.66
CA GLY A 137 7.39 15.90 -7.62
C GLY A 137 6.72 15.43 -6.32
N GLY A 138 6.58 14.12 -6.11
CA GLY A 138 6.13 13.56 -4.84
C GLY A 138 7.16 13.77 -3.73
N VAL A 139 6.68 13.72 -2.48
CA VAL A 139 7.51 13.92 -1.28
C VAL A 139 8.39 12.70 -1.05
N GLU A 140 9.62 12.90 -0.57
CA GLU A 140 10.59 11.82 -0.35
C GLU A 140 10.09 10.77 0.66
N ASP A 141 9.56 11.20 1.82
CA ASP A 141 9.00 10.29 2.82
C ASP A 141 7.84 9.44 2.26
N GLN A 142 7.03 10.00 1.37
CA GLN A 142 5.97 9.27 0.67
C GLN A 142 6.56 8.21 -0.26
N ALA A 143 7.56 8.60 -1.07
CA ALA A 143 8.24 7.69 -1.99
C ALA A 143 8.94 6.55 -1.24
N ASP A 144 9.57 6.86 -0.11
CA ASP A 144 10.24 5.88 0.76
C ASP A 144 9.23 4.94 1.42
N SER A 145 8.08 5.46 1.87
CA SER A 145 7.01 4.64 2.42
C SER A 145 6.46 3.64 1.38
N VAL A 146 6.14 4.14 0.18
CA VAL A 146 5.67 3.31 -0.94
C VAL A 146 6.72 2.26 -1.31
N CYS A 147 7.98 2.66 -1.47
CA CYS A 147 9.10 1.76 -1.75
C CYS A 147 9.19 0.64 -0.71
N LYS A 148 9.22 1.00 0.58
CA LYS A 148 9.32 0.06 1.70
C LYS A 148 8.14 -0.92 1.73
N ALA A 149 6.92 -0.44 1.49
CA ALA A 149 5.73 -1.30 1.45
C ALA A 149 5.83 -2.31 0.31
N ILE A 150 6.24 -1.88 -0.89
CA ILE A 150 6.37 -2.73 -2.08
C ILE A 150 7.49 -3.75 -1.91
N VAL A 151 8.66 -3.38 -1.38
CA VAL A 151 9.76 -4.35 -1.14
C VAL A 151 9.29 -5.57 -0.34
N ARG A 152 8.35 -5.36 0.59
CA ARG A 152 7.96 -6.34 1.61
C ARG A 152 6.57 -6.94 1.42
N HIS A 153 5.89 -6.64 0.30
CA HIS A 153 4.51 -7.07 0.11
C HIS A 153 4.36 -8.60 -0.05
N GLN A 154 5.47 -9.31 -0.32
CA GLN A 154 5.55 -10.77 -0.28
C GLN A 154 6.39 -11.34 0.88
N ASP A 155 6.76 -10.51 1.87
CA ASP A 155 7.37 -10.97 3.13
C ASP A 155 6.29 -11.61 4.03
N ILE A 156 5.62 -12.65 3.55
CA ILE A 156 4.43 -13.23 4.19
C ILE A 156 4.78 -14.28 5.26
N PHE A 157 5.95 -14.94 5.16
CA PHE A 157 6.34 -15.98 6.12
C PHE A 157 6.76 -15.39 7.48
N VAL A 158 6.05 -15.77 8.54
CA VAL A 158 6.26 -15.33 9.95
C VAL A 158 7.04 -16.31 10.82
N LYS A 159 7.21 -17.54 10.32
CA LYS A 159 7.91 -18.63 10.98
C LYS A 159 8.92 -19.17 9.98
N GLY A 160 10.16 -19.37 10.44
CA GLY A 160 11.23 -20.01 9.67
C GLY A 160 11.31 -21.50 9.91
#